data_AF-A0A0V0GIL6-F1
#
_entry.id   AF-A0A0V0GIL6-F1
#
_cell.length_a   1.000
_cell.length_b   1.000
_cell.length_c   1.000
_cell.angle_alpha   90.00
_cell.angle_beta   90.00
_cell.angle_gamma   90.00
#
_symmetry.space_group_name_H-M   'P 1'
#
loop_
_entity.id
_entity.type
_entity.pdbx_description
1 polymer ?
#
loop_
_entity_poly.entity_id
_entity_poly.type
_entity_poly.pdbx_seq_one_letter_code
_entity_poly.pdbx_strand_id
1 'polypeptide(L)'
;METDGVLNGVIEVLRSGATWEAKGNAAATIFSLSGVPAYKKRLARKTRVVKGLMDLACEGPTNSKRDALVAILNLAGDREAVGKLIEGGVVEMVAEIMDGLPEEA
;
A
#
# COMPACT_ATOMS: atom_id res chain seq x y z
N MET A 1 -19.81 -10.53 6.81
CA MET A 1 -19.79 -9.07 6.52
C MET A 1 -19.75 -8.91 5.01
N GLU A 2 -20.76 -8.28 4.40
CA GLU A 2 -20.94 -8.17 2.94
C GLU A 2 -19.75 -7.57 2.15
N THR A 3 -18.85 -6.84 2.81
CA THR A 3 -17.79 -6.09 2.11
C THR A 3 -16.46 -6.84 1.94
N ASP A 4 -16.29 -8.02 2.54
CA ASP A 4 -15.01 -8.74 2.50
C ASP A 4 -14.66 -9.23 1.08
N GLY A 5 -15.67 -9.62 0.29
CA GLY A 5 -15.50 -9.99 -1.12
C GLY A 5 -14.98 -8.83 -1.96
N VAL A 6 -15.56 -7.64 -1.78
CA VAL A 6 -15.15 -6.42 -2.49
C VAL A 6 -13.73 -6.01 -2.12
N LEU A 7 -13.40 -6.02 -0.82
CA LEU A 7 -12.05 -5.70 -0.35
C LEU A 7 -11.00 -6.68 -0.91
N ASN A 8 -11.31 -7.98 -0.92
CA ASN A 8 -10.42 -8.96 -1.51
C ASN A 8 -10.24 -8.71 -3.02
N GLY A 9 -11.31 -8.32 -3.74
CA GLY A 9 -11.23 -7.93 -5.15
C GLY A 9 -10.27 -6.76 -5.40
N VAL A 10 -10.35 -5.70 -4.58
CA VAL A 10 -9.40 -4.57 -4.67
C VAL A 10 -7.97 -5.03 -4.41
N ILE A 11 -7.77 -5.94 -3.45
CA ILE A 11 -6.45 -6.50 -3.15
C ILE A 11 -5.92 -7.37 -4.30
N GLU A 12 -6.78 -8.10 -5.01
CA GLU A 12 -6.37 -8.80 -6.23
C GLU A 12 -5.91 -7.80 -7.30
N VAL A 13 -6.66 -6.73 -7.54
CA VAL A 13 -6.26 -5.72 -8.54
C VAL A 13 -4.93 -5.07 -8.17
N LEU A 14 -4.68 -4.77 -6.90
CA LEU A 14 -3.40 -4.25 -6.42
C LEU A 14 -2.23 -5.19 -6.77
N ARG A 15 -2.41 -6.50 -6.61
CA ARG A 15 -1.34 -7.49 -6.75
C ARG A 15 -1.15 -7.98 -8.17
N SER A 16 -2.25 -8.30 -8.84
CA SER A 16 -2.27 -8.96 -10.15
C SER A 16 -3.01 -8.17 -11.23
N GLY A 17 -3.28 -6.88 -11.01
CA GLY A 17 -3.81 -6.00 -12.04
C GLY A 17 -2.91 -6.00 -13.28
N ALA A 18 -3.53 -6.06 -14.46
CA ALA A 18 -2.82 -6.18 -15.74
C ALA A 18 -1.99 -4.95 -16.11
N THR A 19 -2.32 -3.78 -15.56
CA THR A 19 -1.62 -2.52 -15.81
C THR A 19 -1.17 -1.88 -14.51
N TRP A 20 -0.09 -1.09 -14.57
CA TRP A 20 0.36 -0.28 -13.43
C TRP A 20 -0.71 0.71 -12.97
N GLU A 21 -1.47 1.27 -13.91
CA GLU A 21 -2.60 2.15 -13.61
C GLU A 21 -3.68 1.43 -12.79
N ALA A 22 -4.03 0.17 -13.13
CA ALA A 22 -4.99 -0.60 -12.35
C ALA A 22 -4.48 -0.84 -10.92
N LYS A 23 -3.20 -1.19 -10.76
CA LYS A 23 -2.58 -1.37 -9.44
C LYS A 23 -2.54 -0.05 -8.64
N GLY A 24 -2.19 1.06 -9.29
CA GLY A 24 -2.22 2.41 -8.70
C GLY A 24 -3.61 2.82 -8.24
N ASN A 25 -4.62 2.61 -9.08
CA ASN A 25 -6.02 2.87 -8.74
C ASN A 25 -6.50 2.00 -7.55
N ALA A 26 -6.03 0.74 -7.46
CA ALA A 26 -6.30 -0.10 -6.30
C ALA A 26 -5.62 0.44 -5.03
N ALA A 27 -4.38 0.93 -5.12
CA ALA A 27 -3.68 1.58 -4.01
C ALA A 27 -4.41 2.87 -3.56
N ALA A 28 -4.83 3.72 -4.49
CA ALA A 28 -5.62 4.91 -4.22
C ALA A 28 -6.98 4.57 -3.55
N THR A 29 -7.63 3.50 -4.01
CA THR A 29 -8.87 2.99 -3.39
C THR A 29 -8.62 2.53 -1.95
N ILE A 30 -7.53 1.80 -1.69
CA ILE A 30 -7.13 1.37 -0.34
C ILE A 30 -6.86 2.59 0.55
N PHE A 31 -6.16 3.62 0.02
CA PHE A 31 -5.95 4.87 0.72
C PHE A 31 -7.28 5.53 1.11
N SER A 32 -8.21 5.70 0.17
CA SER A 32 -9.54 6.27 0.47
C SER A 32 -10.31 5.48 1.52
N LEU A 33 -10.35 4.14 1.40
CA LEU A 33 -11.04 3.27 2.34
C LEU A 33 -10.44 3.33 3.74
N SER A 34 -9.11 3.46 3.84
CA SER A 34 -8.41 3.60 5.12
C SER A 34 -8.67 4.94 5.82
N GLY A 35 -9.40 5.88 5.21
CA GLY A 35 -9.98 7.04 5.91
C GLY A 35 -11.01 6.65 6.98
N VAL A 36 -11.60 5.45 6.88
CA VAL A 36 -12.52 4.91 7.90
C VAL A 36 -11.76 3.97 8.84
N PRO A 37 -11.73 4.23 10.17
CA PRO A 37 -10.93 3.44 11.12
C PRO A 37 -11.18 1.93 11.07
N ALA A 38 -12.44 1.51 10.87
CA ALA A 38 -12.81 0.10 10.77
C ALA A 38 -12.17 -0.59 9.54
N TYR A 39 -12.09 0.10 8.41
CA TYR A 39 -11.43 -0.42 7.20
C TYR A 39 -9.91 -0.32 7.30
N LYS A 40 -9.37 0.74 7.89
CA LYS A 40 -7.92 0.89 8.15
C LYS A 40 -7.37 -0.33 8.88
N LYS A 41 -7.96 -0.70 10.02
CA LYS A 41 -7.55 -1.87 10.81
C LYS A 41 -7.66 -3.17 10.02
N ARG A 42 -8.75 -3.36 9.27
CA ARG A 42 -8.97 -4.57 8.45
C ARG A 42 -7.95 -4.69 7.32
N LEU A 43 -7.64 -3.59 6.63
CA LEU A 43 -6.67 -3.53 5.54
C LEU A 43 -5.25 -3.76 6.07
N ALA A 44 -4.86 -3.09 7.15
CA ALA A 44 -3.55 -3.23 7.78
C ALA A 44 -3.24 -4.67 8.25
N ARG A 45 -4.26 -5.39 8.74
CA ARG A 45 -4.11 -6.79 9.18
C ARG A 45 -3.91 -7.78 8.03
N LYS A 46 -4.22 -7.39 6.79
CA LYS A 46 -4.05 -8.26 5.61
C LYS A 46 -2.63 -8.10 5.07
N THR A 47 -1.77 -9.08 5.32
CA THR A 47 -0.40 -9.14 4.75
C THR A 47 -0.38 -8.96 3.23
N ARG A 48 -1.46 -9.38 2.54
CA ARG A 48 -1.61 -9.21 1.10
C ARG A 48 -1.68 -7.73 0.67
N VAL A 49 -2.25 -6.86 1.50
CA VAL A 49 -2.28 -5.40 1.28
C VAL A 49 -0.88 -4.84 1.44
N VAL A 50 -0.21 -5.14 2.55
CA VAL A 50 1.14 -4.64 2.84
C VAL A 50 2.11 -5.02 1.72
N LYS A 51 2.17 -6.31 1.36
CA LYS A 51 3.03 -6.77 0.27
C LYS A 51 2.68 -6.11 -1.07
N GLY A 52 1.41 -6.08 -1.45
CA GLY A 52 1.01 -5.49 -2.73
C GLY A 52 1.34 -3.99 -2.83
N LEU A 53 1.25 -3.24 -1.73
CA LEU A 53 1.64 -1.84 -1.70
C LEU A 53 3.17 -1.69 -1.77
N MET A 54 3.93 -2.54 -1.09
CA MET A 54 5.39 -2.53 -1.17
C MET A 54 5.90 -2.88 -2.57
N ASP A 55 5.37 -3.95 -3.18
CA ASP A 55 5.73 -4.36 -4.54
C ASP A 55 5.47 -3.20 -5.51
N LEU A 56 4.33 -2.52 -5.38
CA LEU A 56 3.99 -1.35 -6.20
C LEU A 56 4.90 -0.14 -5.92
N ALA A 57 5.34 0.06 -4.68
CA ALA A 57 6.26 1.13 -4.31
C ALA A 57 7.70 0.88 -4.83
N CYS A 58 8.12 -0.38 -4.91
CA CYS A 58 9.44 -0.74 -5.44
C CYS A 58 9.45 -0.68 -6.98
N GLU A 59 8.53 -1.42 -7.61
CA GLU A 59 8.56 -1.73 -9.05
C GLU A 59 7.71 -0.79 -9.91
N GLY A 60 6.75 -0.09 -9.29
CA GLY A 60 5.80 0.74 -10.01
C GLY A 60 6.44 1.99 -10.65
N PRO A 61 5.85 2.49 -11.75
CA PRO A 61 6.22 3.79 -12.30
C PRO A 61 5.90 4.92 -11.31
N THR A 62 6.49 6.09 -11.51
CA THR A 62 6.46 7.24 -10.57
C THR A 62 5.07 7.53 -9.99
N ASN A 63 4.02 7.52 -10.81
CA ASN A 63 2.66 7.82 -10.35
C ASN A 63 2.12 6.72 -9.41
N SER A 64 2.20 5.45 -9.83
CA SER A 64 1.70 4.33 -9.01
C SER A 64 2.55 4.11 -7.75
N LYS A 65 3.86 4.39 -7.81
CA LYS A 65 4.76 4.39 -6.66
C LYS A 65 4.28 5.39 -5.61
N ARG A 66 3.93 6.61 -6.04
CA ARG A 66 3.39 7.65 -5.15
C ARG A 66 2.10 7.21 -4.48
N ASP A 67 1.16 6.64 -5.24
CA ASP A 67 -0.12 6.15 -4.70
C ASP A 67 0.12 5.07 -3.62
N ALA A 68 1.06 4.16 -3.87
CA ALA A 68 1.44 3.13 -2.92
C ALA A 68 2.05 3.71 -1.63
N LEU A 69 3.00 4.64 -1.76
CA LEU A 69 3.66 5.28 -0.61
C LEU A 69 2.67 6.07 0.25
N VAL A 70 1.73 6.80 -0.37
CA VAL A 70 0.68 7.54 0.35
C VAL A 70 -0.25 6.59 1.10
N ALA A 71 -0.61 5.45 0.49
CA ALA A 71 -1.40 4.42 1.18
C ALA A 71 -0.65 3.82 2.37
N ILE A 72 0.65 3.48 2.21
CA ILE A 72 1.50 2.95 3.28
C ILE A 72 1.60 3.95 4.44
N LEU A 73 1.86 5.22 4.15
CA LEU A 73 1.94 6.28 5.15
C LEU A 73 0.62 6.41 5.95
N ASN A 74 -0.52 6.36 5.26
CA ASN A 74 -1.81 6.45 5.95
C ASN A 74 -2.10 5.24 6.85
N LEU A 75 -1.66 4.04 6.44
CA LEU A 75 -1.75 2.84 7.28
C LEU A 75 -0.82 2.96 8.50
N ALA A 76 0.39 3.48 8.33
CA ALA A 76 1.37 3.69 9.41
C ALA A 76 0.88 4.64 10.53
N GLY A 77 -0.17 5.43 10.27
CA GLY A 77 -0.84 6.21 11.32
C GLY A 77 -1.57 5.38 12.39
N ASP A 78 -1.75 4.06 12.19
CA ASP A 78 -2.31 3.13 13.17
C ASP A 78 -1.20 2.27 13.79
N ARG A 79 -1.06 2.29 15.12
CA ARG A 79 -0.05 1.51 15.84
C ARG A 79 -0.16 0.00 15.60
N GLU A 80 -1.38 -0.52 15.42
CA GLU A 80 -1.56 -1.94 15.10
C GLU A 80 -1.03 -2.28 13.69
N ALA A 81 -1.09 -1.32 12.76
CA ALA A 81 -0.59 -1.47 11.40
C ALA A 81 0.93 -1.39 11.33
N VAL A 82 1.54 -0.50 12.12
CA VAL A 82 3.00 -0.28 12.13
C VAL A 82 3.77 -1.59 12.34
N GLY A 83 3.34 -2.44 13.29
CA GLY A 83 4.00 -3.73 13.51
C GLY A 83 4.01 -4.62 12.26
N LYS A 84 2.89 -4.66 11.52
CA LYS A 84 2.77 -5.45 10.28
C LYS A 84 3.55 -4.83 9.11
N LEU A 85 3.66 -3.51 9.06
CA LEU A 85 4.47 -2.81 8.07
C LEU A 85 5.96 -3.06 8.29
N ILE A 86 6.42 -2.99 9.54
CA ILE A 86 7.81 -3.31 9.89
C ILE A 86 8.12 -4.78 9.61
N GLU A 87 7.27 -5.72 10.06
CA GLU A 87 7.41 -7.15 9.71
C GLU A 87 7.39 -7.41 8.19
N GLY A 88 6.74 -6.52 7.43
CA GLY A 88 6.68 -6.57 5.98
C GLY A 88 7.96 -6.10 5.27
N GLY A 89 8.85 -5.39 5.96
CA GLY A 89 10.07 -4.80 5.39
C GLY A 89 9.90 -3.37 4.86
N VAL A 90 8.91 -2.61 5.36
CA VAL A 90 8.66 -1.24 4.89
C VAL A 90 9.83 -0.31 5.14
N VAL A 91 10.62 -0.54 6.20
CA VAL A 91 11.76 0.31 6.53
C VAL A 91 12.87 0.17 5.48
N GLU A 92 13.21 -1.06 5.13
CA GLU A 92 14.20 -1.41 4.12
C GLU A 92 13.77 -0.89 2.75
N MET A 93 12.51 -1.09 2.37
CA MET A 93 11.95 -0.58 1.12
C MET A 93 12.05 0.96 1.03
N VAL A 94 11.73 1.68 2.11
CA VAL A 94 11.83 3.15 2.11
C VAL A 94 13.29 3.58 2.01
N ALA A 95 14.22 2.92 2.69
CA ALA A 95 15.65 3.22 2.58
C ALA A 95 16.17 3.07 1.14
N GLU A 96 15.83 1.97 0.47
CA GLU A 96 16.19 1.74 -0.93
C GLU A 96 15.61 2.81 -1.87
N ILE A 97 14.36 3.22 -1.64
CA ILE A 97 13.74 4.30 -2.43
C ILE A 97 14.48 5.63 -2.20
N MET A 98 14.83 5.95 -0.96
CA MET A 98 15.52 7.21 -0.62
C MET A 98 16.94 7.26 -1.19
N ASP A 99 17.68 6.15 -1.15
CA ASP A 99 19.02 6.05 -1.75
C ASP A 99 19.00 6.25 -3.28
N GLY A 100 17.89 5.90 -3.92
CA GLY A 100 17.68 6.08 -5.36
C GLY A 100 17.18 7.47 -5.77
N LEU A 101 16.79 8.33 -4.82
CA LEU A 101 16.34 9.68 -5.12
C LEU A 101 17.56 10.62 -5.23
N PRO A 102 17.69 11.41 -6.30
CA PRO A 102 18.71 12.46 -6.34
C PRO A 102 18.44 13.45 -5.20
N GLU A 103 19.49 13.87 -4.47
CA GLU A 103 19.38 14.97 -3.52
C GLU A 103 18.74 16.17 -4.24
N GLU A 104 17.63 16.67 -3.68
CA GLU A 104 17.03 17.92 -4.15
C GLU A 104 18.04 19.04 -3.85
N ALA A 105 18.73 19.52 -4.88
CA ALA A 105 19.73 20.58 -4.84
C ALA A 105 19.13 21.99 -4.69
#